data_AF-F8E4M7-F1
#
_entry.id   AF-F8E4M7-F1
#
_cell.length_a   1.000
_cell.length_b   1.000
_cell.length_c   1.000
_cell.angle_alpha   90.00
_cell.angle_beta   90.00
_cell.angle_gamma   90.00
#
_symmetry.space_group_name_H-M   'P 1'
#
loop_
_entity.id
_entity.type
_entity.pdbx_description
1 polymer ?
#
loop_
_entity_poly.entity_id
_entity_poly.type
_entity_poly.pdbx_seq_one_letter_code
_entity_poly.pdbx_strand_id
1 'polypeptide(L)'
;MKNKEYSDVGGQAVIEGVMMRAPEKFVIAVRNPDDQIVVQKKNVTIDNKGIFKKPFIRGLVALYNALILGVQALNFSAYHAMGEGEEKMTKKEIFLSMFLGLGLGVVLFIFLPLLITDLLKHVIPIVKQSFLAFNAVDGVIRVIFFLIYIYVISFFKDIKRVFEYHGAEHKSIFTYEAGEELTVENARTKSRFHPRCGTSFLLIVMIVSIFVFSVIPKDSHFVIKFASRLVFIPVIAGISYEILKFSSRNQSGKLIQLLIVPGLWLQKITTKEPDDKQLEVALLSLREALGENVEEEGVVYV
;
A
#
# COMPACT_ATOMS: atom_id res chain seq x y z
N MET A 1 -29.43 19.66 -0.93
CA MET A 1 -27.97 19.40 -0.80
C MET A 1 -27.71 18.08 -1.50
N LYS A 2 -27.08 18.10 -2.69
CA LYS A 2 -26.85 16.90 -3.51
C LYS A 2 -25.78 16.03 -2.84
N ASN A 3 -26.19 14.93 -2.21
CA ASN A 3 -25.31 13.82 -1.85
C ASN A 3 -24.84 13.15 -3.15
N LYS A 4 -23.77 13.66 -3.76
CA LYS A 4 -23.02 12.91 -4.77
C LYS A 4 -22.17 11.87 -4.04
N GLU A 5 -22.28 10.63 -4.47
CA GLU A 5 -21.48 9.48 -4.04
C GLU A 5 -19.98 9.72 -4.33
N TYR A 6 -19.28 10.49 -3.50
CA TYR A 6 -17.82 10.64 -3.59
C TYR A 6 -17.05 9.39 -3.13
N SER A 7 -17.71 8.26 -2.91
CA SER A 7 -17.17 7.18 -2.08
C SER A 7 -16.76 5.96 -2.90
N ASP A 8 -15.45 5.88 -3.15
CA ASP A 8 -14.61 4.67 -3.29
C ASP A 8 -13.56 4.82 -4.42
N VAL A 9 -12.96 6.01 -4.52
CA VAL A 9 -11.74 6.19 -5.30
C VAL A 9 -10.53 6.03 -4.40
N GLY A 10 -9.54 5.29 -4.90
CA GLY A 10 -8.24 5.15 -4.28
C GLY A 10 -7.18 4.91 -5.34
N GLY A 11 -5.91 5.10 -4.98
CA GLY A 11 -4.82 4.86 -5.91
C GLY A 11 -3.66 4.08 -5.31
N GLN A 12 -2.65 3.90 -6.16
CA GLN A 12 -1.36 3.37 -5.81
C GLN A 12 -0.31 4.10 -6.66
N ALA A 13 0.69 4.69 -6.03
CA ALA A 13 1.86 5.19 -6.73
C ALA A 13 2.67 4.03 -7.34
N VAL A 14 3.15 4.25 -8.55
CA VAL A 14 4.01 3.32 -9.29
C VAL A 14 5.21 4.08 -9.86
N ILE A 15 6.10 3.40 -10.60
CA ILE A 15 7.31 4.04 -11.13
C ILE A 15 6.89 5.07 -12.19
N GLU A 16 7.29 6.33 -12.01
CA GLU A 16 6.89 7.43 -12.89
C GLU A 16 5.37 7.57 -13.12
N GLY A 17 4.53 7.15 -12.18
CA GLY A 17 3.09 7.17 -12.43
C GLY A 17 2.18 6.89 -11.25
N VAL A 18 0.88 6.87 -11.54
CA VAL A 18 -0.17 6.56 -10.57
C VAL A 18 -1.21 5.64 -11.20
N MET A 19 -1.54 4.58 -10.46
CA MET A 19 -2.72 3.78 -10.70
C MET A 19 -3.88 4.34 -9.90
N MET A 20 -5.01 4.61 -10.55
CA MET A 20 -6.26 5.02 -9.93
C MET A 20 -7.34 3.96 -10.13
N ARG A 21 -8.15 3.77 -9.09
CA ARG A 21 -9.27 2.83 -9.09
C ARG A 21 -10.54 3.53 -8.67
N ALA A 22 -11.52 3.50 -9.56
CA ALA A 22 -12.92 3.80 -9.28
C ALA A 22 -13.72 2.48 -9.21
N PRO A 23 -15.01 2.49 -8.80
CA PRO A 23 -15.79 1.27 -8.61
C PRO A 23 -15.80 0.30 -9.81
N GLU A 24 -15.81 0.82 -11.04
CA GLU A 24 -15.90 0.02 -12.27
C GLU A 24 -14.65 0.11 -13.17
N LYS A 25 -13.77 1.08 -12.89
CA LYS A 25 -12.62 1.42 -13.75
C LYS A 25 -11.31 1.36 -12.99
N PHE A 26 -10.30 0.90 -13.70
CA PHE A 26 -8.91 0.85 -13.27
C PHE A 26 -8.07 1.51 -14.35
N VAL A 27 -7.31 2.53 -13.96
CA VAL A 27 -6.50 3.32 -14.88
C VAL A 27 -5.08 3.40 -14.33
N ILE A 28 -4.11 3.21 -15.22
CA ILE A 28 -2.70 3.44 -14.91
C ILE A 28 -2.23 4.53 -15.86
N ALA A 29 -1.64 5.59 -15.33
CA ALA A 29 -0.98 6.64 -16.10
C ALA A 29 0.49 6.71 -15.69
N VAL A 30 1.39 6.72 -16.68
CA VAL A 30 2.85 6.71 -16.47
C VAL A 30 3.48 7.71 -17.41
N ARG A 31 4.38 8.55 -16.91
CA ARG A 31 5.19 9.44 -17.75
C ARG A 31 6.42 8.70 -18.25
N ASN A 32 6.59 8.64 -19.56
CA ASN A 32 7.76 8.01 -20.18
C ASN A 32 8.94 9.01 -20.28
N PRO A 33 10.15 8.54 -20.68
CA PRO A 33 11.31 9.42 -20.89
C PRO A 33 11.12 10.48 -22.00
N ASP A 34 10.20 10.24 -22.94
CA ASP A 34 9.82 11.19 -24.00
C ASP A 34 8.82 12.27 -23.53
N ASP A 35 8.57 12.34 -22.22
CA ASP A 35 7.68 13.28 -21.54
C ASP A 35 6.19 13.12 -21.91
N GLN A 36 5.82 12.02 -22.55
CA GLN A 36 4.44 11.63 -22.85
C GLN A 36 3.82 10.87 -21.67
N ILE A 37 2.50 10.96 -21.53
CA ILE A 37 1.76 10.19 -20.53
C ILE A 37 1.07 9.00 -21.19
N VAL A 38 1.57 7.80 -20.90
CA VAL A 38 1.00 6.54 -21.39
C VAL A 38 -0.09 6.07 -20.42
N VAL A 39 -1.29 5.86 -20.95
CA VAL A 39 -2.48 5.52 -20.18
C VAL A 39 -3.05 4.16 -20.60
N GLN A 40 -3.19 3.26 -19.63
CA GLN A 40 -3.91 2.00 -19.80
C GLN A 40 -5.21 2.02 -18.99
N LYS A 41 -6.34 1.74 -19.66
CA LYS A 41 -7.67 1.65 -19.05
C LYS A 41 -8.15 0.20 -19.04
N LYS A 42 -8.67 -0.27 -17.90
CA LYS A 42 -9.34 -1.58 -17.79
C LYS A 42 -10.61 -1.45 -16.98
N ASN A 43 -11.64 -2.15 -17.42
CA ASN A 43 -12.83 -2.36 -16.61
C ASN A 43 -12.54 -3.46 -15.58
N VAL A 44 -12.90 -3.23 -14.33
CA VAL A 44 -12.70 -4.21 -13.25
C VAL A 44 -14.06 -4.60 -12.69
N THR A 45 -14.39 -5.87 -12.82
CA THR A 45 -15.53 -6.47 -12.14
C THR A 45 -15.03 -7.14 -10.85
N ILE A 46 -15.52 -6.67 -9.71
CA ILE A 46 -15.28 -7.35 -8.43
C ILE A 46 -16.37 -8.41 -8.28
N ASP A 47 -15.98 -9.68 -8.18
CA ASP A 47 -16.92 -10.73 -7.79
C ASP A 47 -17.33 -10.53 -6.33
N ASN A 48 -18.51 -9.93 -6.16
CA ASN A 48 -19.12 -9.63 -4.88
C ASN A 48 -20.35 -10.50 -4.63
N LYS A 49 -20.37 -11.76 -5.06
CA LYS A 49 -21.51 -12.67 -4.84
C LYS A 49 -21.26 -13.68 -3.70
N GLY A 50 -22.35 -14.04 -3.01
CA GLY A 50 -22.37 -15.13 -2.03
C GLY A 50 -21.38 -14.99 -0.87
N ILE A 51 -20.56 -16.03 -0.66
CA ILE A 51 -19.63 -16.13 0.48
C ILE A 51 -18.54 -15.04 0.47
N PHE A 52 -18.21 -14.49 -0.70
CA PHE A 52 -17.18 -13.45 -0.86
C PHE A 52 -17.60 -12.08 -0.30
N LYS A 53 -18.87 -11.90 0.09
CA LYS A 53 -19.35 -10.70 0.81
C LYS A 53 -19.20 -10.78 2.33
N LYS A 54 -18.99 -11.98 2.88
CA LYS A 54 -18.91 -12.15 4.34
C LYS A 54 -17.70 -11.37 4.89
N PRO A 55 -17.80 -10.77 6.10
CA PRO A 55 -16.65 -10.17 6.77
C PRO A 55 -15.47 -11.15 6.80
N PHE A 56 -14.24 -10.63 6.84
CA PHE A 56 -12.98 -11.38 6.74
C PHE A 56 -12.70 -11.95 5.34
N ILE A 57 -13.61 -12.76 4.78
CA ILE A 57 -13.44 -13.36 3.44
C ILE A 57 -13.39 -12.26 2.37
N ARG A 58 -14.28 -11.27 2.46
CA ARG A 58 -14.26 -10.11 1.55
C ARG A 58 -12.94 -9.35 1.58
N GLY A 59 -12.29 -9.29 2.75
CA GLY A 59 -11.01 -8.62 2.90
C GLY A 59 -9.90 -9.37 2.20
N LEU A 60 -9.88 -10.70 2.32
CA LEU A 60 -8.95 -11.54 1.57
C LEU A 60 -9.13 -11.39 0.05
N VAL A 61 -10.38 -11.41 -0.44
CA VAL A 61 -10.68 -11.22 -1.86
C VAL A 61 -10.26 -9.82 -2.34
N ALA A 62 -10.57 -8.78 -1.56
CA ALA A 62 -10.20 -7.42 -1.90
C ALA A 62 -8.67 -7.23 -1.95
N LEU A 63 -7.94 -7.77 -0.98
CA LEU A 63 -6.48 -7.71 -0.93
C LEU A 63 -5.84 -8.53 -2.06
N TYR A 64 -6.37 -9.70 -2.38
CA TYR A 64 -5.90 -10.52 -3.50
C TYR A 64 -6.07 -9.78 -4.83
N ASN A 65 -7.25 -9.19 -5.07
CA ASN A 65 -7.50 -8.39 -6.27
C ASN A 65 -6.60 -7.14 -6.32
N ALA A 66 -6.42 -6.45 -5.19
CA ALA A 66 -5.51 -5.31 -5.10
C ALA A 66 -4.06 -5.70 -5.39
N LEU A 67 -3.60 -6.86 -4.91
CA LEU A 67 -2.26 -7.37 -5.19
C LEU A 67 -2.05 -7.64 -6.68
N ILE A 68 -2.98 -8.34 -7.33
CA ILE A 68 -2.88 -8.62 -8.78
C ILE A 68 -2.81 -7.32 -9.58
N LEU A 69 -3.74 -6.39 -9.30
CA LEU A 69 -3.81 -5.11 -9.99
C LEU A 69 -2.56 -4.25 -9.72
N GLY A 70 -2.07 -4.26 -8.48
CA GLY A 70 -0.84 -3.55 -8.10
C GLY A 70 0.39 -4.10 -8.81
N VAL A 71 0.54 -5.43 -8.92
CA VAL A 71 1.63 -6.06 -9.69
C VAL A 71 1.52 -5.73 -11.18
N GLN A 72 0.31 -5.75 -11.75
CA GLN A 72 0.09 -5.33 -13.13
C GLN A 72 0.51 -3.87 -13.35
N ALA A 73 0.12 -2.97 -12.44
CA ALA A 73 0.47 -1.55 -12.52
C ALA A 73 1.98 -1.33 -12.38
N LEU A 74 2.66 -2.02 -11.47
CA LEU A 74 4.10 -1.95 -11.31
C LEU A 74 4.84 -2.42 -12.57
N ASN A 75 4.44 -3.56 -13.14
CA ASN A 75 5.05 -4.08 -14.37
C ASN A 75 4.83 -3.15 -15.57
N PHE A 76 3.61 -2.60 -15.70
CA PHE A 76 3.29 -1.61 -16.72
C PHE A 76 4.16 -0.36 -16.56
N SER A 77 4.27 0.15 -15.33
CA SER A 77 5.05 1.34 -15.02
C SER A 77 6.54 1.17 -15.24
N ALA A 78 7.11 0.02 -14.84
CA ALA A 78 8.51 -0.27 -15.07
C ALA A 78 8.83 -0.29 -16.57
N TYR A 79 7.97 -0.95 -17.36
CA TYR A 79 8.15 -1.05 -18.80
C TYR A 79 8.12 0.32 -19.50
N HIS A 80 7.13 1.17 -19.17
CA HIS A 80 7.00 2.47 -19.83
C HIS A 80 7.92 3.56 -19.26
N ALA A 81 8.44 3.40 -18.05
CA ALA A 81 9.44 4.31 -17.47
C ALA A 81 10.86 4.09 -18.03
N MET A 82 11.15 2.91 -18.59
CA MET A 82 12.47 2.50 -19.09
C MET A 82 12.79 2.99 -20.52
N GLY A 83 11.81 3.54 -21.26
CA GLY A 83 11.98 4.09 -22.62
C GLY A 83 11.88 3.04 -23.74
N GLU A 84 11.65 3.49 -24.97
CA GLU A 84 11.56 2.60 -26.14
C GLU A 84 12.96 2.05 -26.51
N GLY A 85 13.18 0.75 -26.27
CA GLY A 85 14.44 0.07 -26.62
C GLY A 85 14.93 -0.96 -25.60
N GLU A 86 14.40 -0.94 -24.38
CA GLU A 86 14.69 -1.99 -23.39
C GLU A 86 13.85 -3.26 -23.65
N GLU A 87 14.51 -4.42 -23.61
CA GLU A 87 13.84 -5.70 -23.82
C GLU A 87 12.79 -5.94 -22.73
N LYS A 88 11.59 -6.38 -23.13
CA LYS A 88 10.56 -6.82 -22.19
C LYS A 88 11.15 -7.91 -21.30
N MET A 89 11.12 -7.69 -19.98
CA MET A 89 11.46 -8.73 -19.02
C MET A 89 10.71 -10.02 -19.36
N THR A 90 11.45 -11.10 -19.51
CA THR A 90 10.89 -12.42 -19.76
C THR A 90 10.06 -12.85 -18.54
N LYS A 91 9.07 -13.73 -18.78
CA LYS A 91 8.26 -14.31 -17.67
C LYS A 91 9.14 -14.95 -16.58
N LYS A 92 10.31 -15.48 -16.94
CA LYS A 92 11.27 -16.08 -16.01
C LYS A 92 11.92 -15.02 -15.11
N GLU A 93 12.32 -13.87 -15.66
CA GLU A 93 12.93 -12.78 -14.88
C GLU A 93 11.92 -12.11 -13.96
N ILE A 94 10.67 -11.92 -14.41
CA ILE A 94 9.58 -11.45 -13.55
C ILE A 94 9.35 -12.45 -12.41
N PHE A 95 9.26 -13.74 -12.71
CA PHE A 95 9.11 -14.77 -11.67
C PHE A 95 10.28 -14.77 -10.68
N LEU A 96 11.53 -14.70 -11.17
CA LEU A 96 12.72 -14.71 -10.33
C LEU A 96 12.80 -13.47 -9.43
N SER A 97 12.54 -12.28 -9.97
CA SER A 97 12.53 -11.03 -9.19
C SER A 97 11.42 -11.04 -8.13
N MET A 98 10.22 -11.52 -8.47
CA MET A 98 9.13 -11.70 -7.49
C MET A 98 9.50 -12.71 -6.40
N PHE A 99 10.11 -13.84 -6.77
CA PHE A 99 10.55 -14.87 -5.81
C PHE A 99 11.64 -14.34 -4.87
N LEU A 100 12.66 -13.66 -5.40
CA LEU A 100 13.71 -13.04 -4.61
C LEU A 100 13.18 -11.93 -3.70
N GLY A 101 12.28 -11.08 -4.21
CA GLY A 101 11.64 -10.02 -3.44
C GLY A 101 10.78 -10.57 -2.31
N LEU A 102 9.98 -11.61 -2.56
CA LEU A 102 9.17 -12.28 -1.54
C LEU A 102 10.07 -12.97 -0.50
N GLY A 103 11.11 -13.66 -0.95
CA GLY A 103 12.10 -14.31 -0.08
C GLY A 103 12.80 -13.31 0.83
N LEU A 104 13.25 -12.18 0.27
CA LEU A 104 13.84 -11.09 1.04
C LEU A 104 12.84 -10.51 2.05
N GLY A 105 11.57 -10.33 1.65
CA GLY A 105 10.51 -9.89 2.56
C GLY A 105 10.29 -10.85 3.73
N VAL A 106 10.27 -12.15 3.49
CA VAL A 106 10.15 -13.17 4.56
C VAL A 106 11.38 -13.12 5.48
N VAL A 107 12.58 -12.98 4.92
CA VAL A 107 13.81 -12.88 5.72
C VAL A 107 13.79 -11.62 6.60
N LEU A 108 13.54 -10.46 6.00
CA LEU A 108 13.63 -9.17 6.67
C LEU A 108 12.49 -8.91 7.66
N PHE A 109 11.26 -9.30 7.36
CA PHE A 109 10.09 -8.91 8.15
C PHE A 109 9.48 -10.04 8.99
N ILE A 110 9.91 -11.29 8.79
CA ILE A 110 9.41 -12.43 9.56
C ILE A 110 10.54 -13.15 10.29
N PHE A 111 11.57 -13.60 9.56
CA PHE A 111 12.64 -14.41 10.14
C PHE A 111 13.55 -13.58 11.06
N LEU A 112 14.07 -12.46 10.57
CA LEU A 112 15.08 -11.67 11.29
C LEU A 112 14.54 -11.05 12.59
N PRO A 113 13.34 -10.43 12.63
CA PRO A 113 12.76 -9.93 13.89
C PRO A 113 12.55 -11.06 14.92
N LEU A 114 12.10 -12.23 14.46
CA LEU A 114 11.93 -13.40 15.32
C LEU A 114 13.27 -13.91 15.85
N LEU A 115 14.29 -13.99 15.00
CA LEU A 115 15.64 -14.40 15.39
C LEU A 115 16.21 -13.44 16.45
N ILE A 116 16.13 -12.14 16.24
CA ILE A 116 16.60 -11.13 17.21
C ILE A 116 15.87 -11.31 18.55
N THR A 117 14.55 -11.47 18.53
CA THR A 117 13.77 -11.68 19.76
C THR A 117 14.16 -12.97 20.46
N ASP A 118 14.41 -14.05 19.71
CA ASP A 118 14.83 -15.33 20.28
C ASP A 118 16.22 -15.24 20.93
N LEU A 119 17.15 -14.50 20.32
CA LEU A 119 18.46 -14.22 20.92
C LEU A 119 18.34 -13.36 22.20
N LEU A 120 17.44 -12.37 22.22
CA LEU A 120 17.21 -11.51 23.39
C LEU A 120 16.69 -12.27 24.62
N LYS A 121 16.07 -13.45 24.46
CA LYS A 121 15.69 -14.31 25.58
C LYS A 121 16.88 -14.72 26.46
N HIS A 122 18.08 -14.78 25.89
CA HIS A 122 19.29 -15.15 26.63
C HIS A 122 19.85 -14.00 27.46
N VAL A 123 19.49 -12.76 27.13
CA VAL A 123 20.03 -11.55 27.77
C VAL A 123 19.00 -10.88 28.68
N ILE A 124 17.71 -10.94 28.33
CA ILE A 124 16.63 -10.24 29.03
C ILE A 124 15.72 -11.25 29.77
N PRO A 125 15.78 -11.33 31.12
CA PRO A 125 15.00 -12.31 31.88
C PRO A 125 13.49 -12.22 31.70
N ILE A 126 12.93 -11.01 31.54
CA ILE A 126 11.49 -10.82 31.37
C ILE A 126 10.97 -11.43 30.04
N VAL A 127 11.80 -11.38 28.98
CA VAL A 127 11.52 -11.97 27.67
C VAL A 127 11.60 -13.50 27.73
N LYS A 128 12.45 -14.04 28.60
CA LYS A 128 12.55 -15.49 28.85
C LYS A 128 11.36 -16.05 29.62
N GLN A 129 10.91 -15.32 30.64
CA GLN A 129 9.94 -15.81 31.63
C GLN A 129 8.48 -15.61 31.19
N SER A 130 8.15 -14.52 30.47
CA SER A 130 6.78 -14.21 30.08
C SER A 130 6.54 -14.39 28.58
N PHE A 131 5.55 -15.21 28.21
CA PHE A 131 5.16 -15.40 26.81
C PHE A 131 4.51 -14.15 26.20
N LEU A 132 3.75 -13.38 27.00
CA LEU A 132 3.21 -12.09 26.57
C LEU A 132 4.36 -11.12 26.28
N ALA A 133 5.36 -11.05 27.18
CA ALA A 133 6.52 -10.18 26.98
C ALA A 133 7.32 -10.57 25.73
N PHE A 134 7.53 -11.87 25.49
CA PHE A 134 8.21 -12.34 24.28
C PHE A 134 7.50 -11.88 23.00
N ASN A 135 6.20 -12.14 22.88
CA ASN A 135 5.45 -11.79 21.67
C ASN A 135 5.25 -10.26 21.51
N ALA A 136 5.16 -9.52 22.62
CA ALA A 136 5.14 -8.06 22.58
C ALA A 136 6.47 -7.48 22.08
N VAL A 137 7.61 -7.99 22.58
CA VAL A 137 8.94 -7.57 22.12
C VAL A 137 9.17 -7.95 20.65
N ASP A 138 8.76 -9.15 20.22
CA ASP A 138 8.81 -9.55 18.79
C ASP A 138 8.03 -8.56 17.90
N GLY A 139 6.83 -8.19 18.36
CA GLY A 139 5.99 -7.19 17.71
C GLY A 139 6.68 -5.82 17.58
N VAL A 140 7.22 -5.32 18.69
CA VAL A 140 7.90 -4.02 18.73
C VAL A 140 9.15 -4.02 17.84
N ILE A 141 9.98 -5.07 17.93
CA ILE A 141 11.19 -5.21 17.10
C ILE A 141 10.82 -5.21 15.62
N ARG A 142 9.75 -5.92 15.24
CA ARG A 142 9.26 -5.94 13.85
C ARG A 142 8.83 -4.56 13.37
N VAL A 143 8.10 -3.80 14.18
CA VAL A 143 7.70 -2.42 13.84
C VAL A 143 8.93 -1.54 13.68
N ILE A 144 9.89 -1.60 14.62
CA ILE A 144 11.13 -0.82 14.54
C ILE A 144 11.92 -1.19 13.28
N PHE A 145 12.09 -2.48 13.00
CA PHE A 145 12.82 -2.95 11.83
C PHE A 145 12.17 -2.48 10.52
N PHE A 146 10.84 -2.51 10.46
CA PHE A 146 10.08 -1.98 9.32
C PHE A 146 10.26 -0.47 9.16
N LEU A 147 10.17 0.30 10.24
CA LEU A 147 10.36 1.76 10.19
C LEU A 147 11.78 2.12 9.73
N ILE A 148 12.80 1.43 10.25
CA ILE A 148 14.20 1.59 9.83
C ILE A 148 14.34 1.27 8.35
N TYR A 149 13.78 0.14 7.90
CA TYR A 149 13.83 -0.26 6.49
C TYR A 149 13.24 0.81 5.57
N ILE A 150 12.01 1.27 5.85
CA ILE A 150 11.33 2.30 5.04
C ILE A 150 12.12 3.61 5.06
N TYR A 151 12.67 3.99 6.21
CA TYR A 151 13.51 5.17 6.32
C TYR A 151 14.78 5.05 5.46
N VAL A 152 15.48 3.92 5.48
CA VAL A 152 16.70 3.69 4.69
C VAL A 152 16.40 3.71 3.19
N ILE A 153 15.37 3.00 2.72
CA ILE A 153 15.07 2.99 1.28
C ILE A 153 14.56 4.35 0.78
N SER A 154 14.04 5.21 1.67
CA SER A 154 13.55 6.55 1.30
C SER A 154 14.64 7.47 0.75
N PHE A 155 15.91 7.12 0.95
CA PHE A 155 17.06 7.85 0.39
C PHE A 155 17.39 7.45 -1.06
N PHE A 156 16.85 6.34 -1.57
CA PHE A 156 17.08 5.91 -2.94
C PHE A 156 16.24 6.75 -3.89
N LYS A 157 16.85 7.22 -4.99
CA LYS A 157 16.22 8.16 -5.94
C LYS A 157 14.89 7.63 -6.48
N ASP A 158 14.86 6.37 -6.91
CA ASP A 158 13.66 5.75 -7.50
C ASP A 158 12.54 5.62 -6.46
N ILE A 159 12.88 5.27 -5.21
CA ILE A 159 11.89 5.17 -4.11
C ILE A 159 11.38 6.55 -3.72
N LYS A 160 12.25 7.56 -3.65
CA LYS A 160 11.86 8.95 -3.40
C LYS A 160 10.87 9.41 -4.47
N ARG A 161 11.14 9.09 -5.74
CA ARG A 161 10.27 9.42 -6.86
C ARG A 161 8.89 8.77 -6.75
N VAL A 162 8.82 7.48 -6.38
CA VAL A 162 7.54 6.82 -6.07
C VAL A 162 6.81 7.49 -4.89
N PHE A 163 7.54 7.95 -3.86
CA PHE A 163 6.93 8.68 -2.73
C PHE A 163 6.41 10.08 -3.12
N GLU A 164 7.00 10.73 -4.12
CA GLU A 164 6.47 11.97 -4.70
C GLU A 164 5.16 11.70 -5.45
N TYR A 165 5.10 10.68 -6.32
CA TYR A 165 3.85 10.26 -6.97
C TYR A 165 2.76 9.82 -5.98
N HIS A 166 3.16 9.25 -4.83
CA HIS A 166 2.24 8.96 -3.74
C HIS A 166 1.67 10.24 -3.10
N GLY A 167 2.49 11.28 -2.98
CA GLY A 167 2.01 12.61 -2.63
C GLY A 167 1.03 13.17 -3.66
N ALA A 168 1.31 12.98 -4.96
CA ALA A 168 0.43 13.41 -6.04
C ALA A 168 -0.93 12.70 -6.01
N GLU A 169 -0.93 11.37 -5.79
CA GLU A 169 -2.14 10.57 -5.62
C GLU A 169 -3.02 11.06 -4.47
N HIS A 170 -2.44 11.32 -3.31
CA HIS A 170 -3.20 11.87 -2.19
C HIS A 170 -3.78 13.25 -2.48
N LYS A 171 -3.01 14.13 -3.11
CA LYS A 171 -3.44 15.50 -3.43
C LYS A 171 -4.55 15.52 -4.48
N SER A 172 -4.48 14.68 -5.52
CA SER A 172 -5.53 14.58 -6.53
C SER A 172 -6.83 14.03 -5.94
N ILE A 173 -6.76 13.01 -5.08
CA ILE A 173 -7.94 12.47 -4.37
C ILE A 173 -8.55 13.52 -3.44
N PHE A 174 -7.75 14.25 -2.66
CA PHE A 174 -8.29 15.31 -1.80
C PHE A 174 -8.97 16.44 -2.59
N THR A 175 -8.48 16.73 -3.79
CA THR A 175 -9.10 17.72 -4.69
C THR A 175 -10.49 17.24 -5.13
N TYR A 176 -10.59 15.98 -5.55
CA TYR A 176 -11.85 15.33 -5.88
C TYR A 176 -12.82 15.32 -4.69
N GLU A 177 -12.35 14.94 -3.50
CA GLU A 177 -13.17 14.88 -2.28
C GLU A 177 -13.67 16.25 -1.82
N ALA A 178 -12.90 17.30 -2.07
CA ALA A 178 -13.30 18.67 -1.81
C ALA A 178 -14.38 19.18 -2.81
N GLY A 179 -14.64 18.43 -3.88
CA GLY A 179 -15.54 18.84 -4.97
C GLY A 179 -14.96 19.98 -5.80
N GLU A 180 -13.65 20.18 -5.77
CA GLU A 180 -12.94 21.18 -6.57
C GLU A 180 -12.63 20.64 -7.96
N GLU A 181 -12.37 21.54 -8.90
CA GLU A 181 -11.94 21.18 -10.24
C GLU A 181 -10.58 20.49 -10.19
N LEU A 182 -10.41 19.40 -10.94
CA LEU A 182 -9.22 18.54 -10.92
C LEU A 182 -8.04 19.18 -11.66
N THR A 183 -7.58 20.35 -11.23
CA THR A 183 -6.44 21.08 -11.80
C THR A 183 -5.20 20.99 -10.93
N VAL A 184 -4.03 21.28 -11.53
CA VAL A 184 -2.74 21.27 -10.81
C VAL A 184 -2.74 22.32 -9.70
N GLU A 185 -3.32 23.49 -9.95
CA GLU A 185 -3.42 24.60 -9.00
C GLU A 185 -4.18 24.19 -7.74
N ASN A 186 -5.35 23.58 -7.91
CA ASN A 186 -6.17 23.14 -6.77
C ASN A 186 -5.47 22.00 -6.02
N ALA A 187 -4.93 21.02 -6.73
CA ALA A 187 -4.24 19.88 -6.13
C ALA A 187 -2.99 20.29 -5.35
N ARG A 188 -2.23 21.28 -5.81
CA ARG A 188 -1.03 21.79 -5.13
C ARG A 188 -1.30 22.19 -3.68
N THR A 189 -2.47 22.78 -3.42
CA THR A 189 -2.88 23.29 -2.09
C THR A 189 -3.27 22.18 -1.11
N LYS A 190 -3.52 20.96 -1.59
CA LYS A 190 -3.96 19.84 -0.75
C LYS A 190 -2.81 19.23 0.03
N SER A 191 -3.16 18.56 1.13
CA SER A 191 -2.22 17.82 1.95
C SER A 191 -1.78 16.53 1.25
N ARG A 192 -0.51 16.15 1.39
CA ARG A 192 -0.04 14.80 1.02
C ARG A 192 -0.31 13.73 2.08
N PHE A 193 -1.03 14.06 3.16
CA PHE A 193 -1.32 13.16 4.28
C PHE A 193 -2.79 12.73 4.28
N HIS A 194 -3.06 11.54 3.74
CA HIS A 194 -4.42 11.05 3.54
C HIS A 194 -4.81 9.99 4.59
N PRO A 195 -5.94 10.15 5.30
CA PRO A 195 -6.35 9.23 6.39
C PRO A 195 -6.74 7.84 5.88
N ARG A 196 -7.15 7.71 4.61
CA ARG A 196 -7.55 6.43 3.99
C ARG A 196 -6.42 5.69 3.25
N CYS A 197 -5.17 6.15 3.35
CA CYS A 197 -4.05 5.54 2.65
C CYS A 197 -3.75 4.11 3.16
N GLY A 198 -3.30 3.23 2.25
CA GLY A 198 -2.83 1.87 2.57
C GLY A 198 -1.61 1.81 3.50
N THR A 199 -0.88 2.92 3.72
CA THR A 199 0.17 2.96 4.75
C THR A 199 -0.37 2.73 6.17
N SER A 200 -1.60 3.18 6.43
CA SER A 200 -2.32 2.85 7.67
C SER A 200 -2.62 1.35 7.77
N PHE A 201 -2.87 0.68 6.64
CA PHE A 201 -3.12 -0.77 6.62
C PHE A 201 -1.91 -1.57 7.09
N LEU A 202 -0.68 -1.20 6.67
CA LEU A 202 0.53 -1.90 7.11
C LEU A 202 0.73 -1.83 8.63
N LEU A 203 0.49 -0.67 9.25
CA LEU A 203 0.57 -0.53 10.71
C LEU A 203 -0.56 -1.29 11.42
N ILE A 204 -1.78 -1.29 10.88
CA ILE A 204 -2.87 -2.11 11.41
C ILE A 204 -2.49 -3.59 11.38
N VAL A 205 -1.93 -4.08 10.26
CA VAL A 205 -1.43 -5.46 10.12
C VAL A 205 -0.40 -5.78 11.20
N MET A 206 0.55 -4.88 11.44
CA MET A 206 1.56 -5.07 12.48
C MET A 206 0.93 -5.15 13.88
N ILE A 207 0.08 -4.21 14.25
CA ILE A 207 -0.59 -4.19 15.55
C ILE A 207 -1.44 -5.46 15.75
N VAL A 208 -2.26 -5.82 14.77
CA VAL A 208 -3.07 -7.05 14.78
C VAL A 208 -2.16 -8.28 14.91
N SER A 209 -1.00 -8.29 14.26
CA SER A 209 -0.05 -9.40 14.38
C SER A 209 0.48 -9.59 15.80
N ILE A 210 0.70 -8.50 16.57
CA ILE A 210 1.12 -8.59 17.99
C ILE A 210 0.05 -9.32 18.80
N PHE A 211 -1.22 -8.95 18.62
CA PHE A 211 -2.33 -9.59 19.33
C PHE A 211 -2.52 -11.05 18.89
N VAL A 212 -2.50 -11.33 17.58
CA VAL A 212 -2.68 -12.70 17.06
C VAL A 212 -1.53 -13.62 17.51
N PHE A 213 -0.28 -13.13 17.53
CA PHE A 213 0.84 -13.97 17.97
C PHE A 213 0.97 -14.06 19.49
N SER A 214 0.34 -13.18 20.26
CA SER A 214 0.36 -13.25 21.73
C SER A 214 -0.17 -14.56 22.30
N VAL A 215 -1.05 -15.25 21.58
CA VAL A 215 -1.63 -16.55 22.01
C VAL A 215 -0.77 -17.75 21.63
N ILE A 216 0.34 -17.56 20.89
CA ILE A 216 1.24 -18.64 20.48
C ILE A 216 2.25 -18.91 21.60
N PRO A 217 2.36 -20.15 22.13
CA PRO A 217 3.28 -20.48 23.20
C PRO A 217 4.75 -20.21 22.84
N LYS A 218 5.48 -19.56 23.77
CA LYS A 218 6.90 -19.19 23.57
C LYS A 218 7.86 -20.39 23.48
N ASP A 219 7.48 -21.50 24.11
CA ASP A 219 8.30 -22.70 24.30
C ASP A 219 8.22 -23.65 23.09
N SER A 220 7.43 -23.32 22.06
CA SER A 220 7.44 -24.04 20.80
C SER A 220 8.78 -23.90 20.09
N HIS A 221 9.18 -24.97 19.39
CA HIS A 221 10.39 -25.00 18.57
C HIS A 221 10.42 -23.80 17.59
N PHE A 222 11.61 -23.29 17.27
CA PHE A 222 11.77 -22.11 16.39
C PHE A 222 11.00 -22.25 15.07
N VAL A 223 11.08 -23.42 14.45
CA VAL A 223 10.38 -23.74 13.19
C VAL A 223 8.86 -23.58 13.32
N ILE A 224 8.27 -23.97 14.46
CA ILE A 224 6.82 -23.84 14.70
C ILE A 224 6.45 -22.36 14.85
N LYS A 225 7.26 -21.58 15.56
CA LYS A 225 7.08 -20.11 15.70
C LYS A 225 7.20 -19.39 14.35
N PHE A 226 8.11 -19.85 13.48
CA PHE A 226 8.28 -19.29 12.14
C PHE A 226 7.13 -19.70 11.21
N ALA A 227 6.78 -20.98 11.15
CA ALA A 227 5.71 -21.50 10.30
C ALA A 227 4.35 -20.89 10.67
N SER A 228 4.06 -20.74 11.97
CA SER A 228 2.82 -20.08 12.42
C SER A 228 2.73 -18.64 11.91
N ARG A 229 3.82 -17.88 11.88
CA ARG A 229 3.83 -16.51 11.34
C ARG A 229 3.44 -16.44 9.87
N LEU A 230 3.75 -17.48 9.08
CA LEU A 230 3.33 -17.59 7.69
C LEU A 230 1.86 -18.03 7.57
N VAL A 231 1.47 -19.06 8.32
CA VAL A 231 0.11 -19.62 8.28
C VAL A 231 -0.95 -18.61 8.71
N PHE A 232 -0.65 -17.74 9.67
CA PHE A 232 -1.58 -16.72 10.16
C PHE A 232 -1.65 -15.46 9.30
N ILE A 233 -0.86 -15.33 8.21
CA ILE A 233 -0.92 -14.15 7.31
C ILE A 233 -2.35 -13.88 6.82
N PRO A 234 -3.12 -14.86 6.29
CA PRO A 234 -4.49 -14.61 5.85
C PRO A 234 -5.40 -14.14 6.99
N VAL A 235 -5.21 -14.68 8.20
CA VAL A 235 -6.01 -14.30 9.36
C VAL A 235 -5.76 -12.84 9.74
N ILE A 236 -4.49 -12.45 9.84
CA ILE A 236 -4.09 -11.08 10.14
C ILE A 236 -4.59 -10.13 9.05
N ALA A 237 -4.42 -10.49 7.77
CA ALA A 237 -4.85 -9.69 6.63
C ALA A 237 -6.37 -9.46 6.62
N GLY A 238 -7.16 -10.51 6.83
CA GLY A 238 -8.63 -10.42 6.87
C GLY A 238 -9.13 -9.52 8.00
N ILE A 239 -8.59 -9.69 9.23
CA ILE A 239 -8.94 -8.83 10.38
C ILE A 239 -8.53 -7.38 10.13
N SER A 240 -7.30 -7.17 9.63
CA SER A 240 -6.77 -5.83 9.39
C SER A 240 -7.57 -5.05 8.34
N TYR A 241 -8.07 -5.74 7.31
CA TYR A 241 -8.92 -5.14 6.30
C TYR A 241 -10.25 -4.67 6.88
N GLU A 242 -10.86 -5.48 7.75
CA GLU A 242 -12.12 -5.10 8.41
C GLU A 242 -11.94 -3.89 9.34
N ILE A 243 -10.83 -3.85 10.08
CA ILE A 243 -10.46 -2.69 10.92
C ILE A 243 -10.25 -1.45 10.04
N LEU A 244 -9.52 -1.56 8.93
CA LEU A 244 -9.30 -0.45 8.01
C LEU A 244 -10.64 0.06 7.45
N LYS A 245 -11.49 -0.84 6.95
CA LYS A 245 -12.80 -0.50 6.39
C LYS A 245 -13.74 0.13 7.43
N PHE A 246 -13.65 -0.30 8.69
CA PHE A 246 -14.38 0.32 9.78
C PHE A 246 -13.85 1.73 10.08
N SER A 247 -12.52 1.91 10.13
CA SER A 247 -11.89 3.19 10.39
C SER A 247 -12.20 4.24 9.30
N SER A 248 -12.25 3.82 8.03
CA SER A 248 -12.52 4.73 6.91
C SER A 248 -13.96 5.24 6.89
N ARG A 249 -14.90 4.48 7.44
CA ARG A 249 -16.33 4.83 7.54
C ARG A 249 -16.65 5.76 8.71
N ASN A 250 -15.82 5.80 9.74
CA ASN A 250 -16.15 6.46 11.00
C ASN A 250 -15.02 7.40 11.48
N GLN A 251 -14.54 8.27 10.58
CA GLN A 251 -13.34 9.10 10.79
C GLN A 251 -13.45 10.14 11.92
N SER A 252 -14.66 10.46 12.38
CA SER A 252 -14.91 11.49 13.42
C SER A 252 -14.73 10.98 14.86
N GLY A 253 -14.60 9.66 15.08
CA GLY A 253 -14.44 9.09 16.41
C GLY A 253 -13.02 9.23 16.97
N LYS A 254 -12.88 9.69 18.22
CA LYS A 254 -11.56 9.85 18.91
C LYS A 254 -10.72 8.55 18.89
N LEU A 255 -11.36 7.39 19.06
CA LEU A 255 -10.67 6.10 19.02
C LEU A 255 -10.15 5.75 17.61
N ILE A 256 -10.86 6.18 16.57
CA ILE A 256 -10.46 5.94 15.18
C ILE A 256 -9.32 6.88 14.78
N GLN A 257 -9.34 8.13 15.26
CA GLN A 257 -8.21 9.03 15.11
C GLN A 257 -6.92 8.45 15.71
N LEU A 258 -7.00 7.78 16.87
CA LEU A 258 -5.84 7.09 17.46
C LEU A 258 -5.29 5.99 16.55
N LEU A 259 -6.15 5.29 15.77
CA LEU A 259 -5.72 4.28 14.81
C LEU A 259 -5.13 4.89 13.52
N ILE A 260 -5.62 6.06 13.10
CA ILE A 260 -5.19 6.74 11.86
C ILE A 260 -3.84 7.47 12.06
N VAL A 261 -3.64 8.10 13.22
CA VAL A 261 -2.47 8.96 13.49
C VAL A 261 -1.12 8.30 13.22
N PRO A 262 -0.86 7.05 13.66
CA PRO A 262 0.40 6.37 13.33
C PRO A 262 0.62 6.23 11.82
N GLY A 263 -0.44 5.98 11.05
CA GLY A 263 -0.39 5.92 9.58
C GLY A 263 0.01 7.27 8.97
N LEU A 264 -0.56 8.36 9.48
CA LEU A 264 -0.18 9.72 9.03
C LEU A 264 1.28 10.05 9.37
N TRP A 265 1.82 9.55 10.48
CA TRP A 265 3.24 9.72 10.80
C TRP A 265 4.13 8.95 9.82
N LEU A 266 3.75 7.73 9.44
CA LEU A 266 4.48 6.95 8.44
C LEU A 266 4.51 7.67 7.08
N GLN A 267 3.42 8.34 6.70
CA GLN A 267 3.35 9.15 5.49
C GLN A 267 4.36 10.31 5.47
N LYS A 268 4.85 10.79 6.61
CA LYS A 268 5.95 11.77 6.63
C LYS A 268 7.21 11.23 5.94
N ILE A 269 7.40 9.91 5.96
CA ILE A 269 8.50 9.21 5.28
C ILE A 269 8.06 8.75 3.89
N THR A 270 6.89 8.10 3.78
CA THR A 270 6.44 7.41 2.55
C THR A 270 5.70 8.29 1.55
N THR A 271 5.53 9.58 1.82
CA THR A 271 5.12 10.57 0.81
C THR A 271 6.14 11.72 0.78
N LYS A 272 6.24 12.37 -0.38
CA LYS A 272 7.02 13.59 -0.60
C LYS A 272 6.18 14.58 -1.39
N GLU A 273 6.59 15.85 -1.40
CA GLU A 273 5.90 16.85 -2.21
C GLU A 273 6.14 16.56 -3.69
N PRO A 274 5.08 16.39 -4.50
CA PRO A 274 5.21 16.19 -5.93
C PRO A 274 5.49 17.50 -6.66
N ASP A 275 6.10 17.38 -7.84
CA ASP A 275 6.14 18.44 -8.84
C ASP A 275 4.82 18.52 -9.65
N ASP A 276 4.69 19.56 -10.49
CA ASP A 276 3.47 19.78 -11.28
C ASP A 276 3.26 18.68 -12.33
N LYS A 277 4.33 18.12 -12.91
CA LYS A 277 4.24 17.04 -13.90
C LYS A 277 3.71 15.75 -13.27
N GLN A 278 4.02 15.50 -12.01
CA GLN A 278 3.49 14.38 -11.23
C GLN A 278 2.02 14.59 -10.87
N LEU A 279 1.65 15.81 -10.49
CA LEU A 279 0.25 16.17 -10.25
C LEU A 279 -0.60 16.00 -11.50
N GLU A 280 -0.09 16.42 -12.65
CA GLU A 280 -0.74 16.22 -13.96
C GLU A 280 -1.03 14.74 -14.23
N VAL A 281 -0.04 13.85 -14.08
CA VAL A 281 -0.22 12.41 -14.26
C VAL A 281 -1.26 11.84 -13.28
N ALA A 282 -1.20 12.24 -12.01
CA ALA A 282 -2.14 11.76 -11.00
C ALA A 282 -3.57 12.25 -11.23
N LEU A 283 -3.75 13.49 -11.70
CA LEU A 283 -5.04 14.07 -12.05
C LEU A 283 -5.61 13.43 -13.32
N LEU A 284 -4.80 13.25 -14.36
CA LEU A 284 -5.22 12.57 -15.59
C LEU A 284 -5.69 11.14 -15.29
N SER A 285 -4.90 10.37 -14.53
CA SER A 285 -5.28 9.01 -14.10
C SER A 285 -6.62 8.99 -13.35
N LEU A 286 -6.86 9.99 -12.50
CA LEU A 286 -8.08 10.14 -11.72
C LEU A 286 -9.29 10.49 -12.59
N ARG A 287 -9.17 11.53 -13.44
CA ARG A 287 -10.22 11.95 -14.38
C ARG A 287 -10.66 10.78 -15.27
N GLU A 288 -9.70 10.03 -15.77
CA GLU A 288 -9.95 8.85 -16.59
C GLU A 288 -10.65 7.71 -15.83
N ALA A 289 -10.26 7.48 -14.58
CA ALA A 289 -10.94 6.53 -13.71
C ALA A 289 -12.38 6.97 -13.39
N LEU A 290 -12.64 8.28 -13.33
CA LEU A 290 -13.98 8.86 -13.18
C LEU A 290 -14.79 8.87 -14.49
N GLY A 291 -14.14 8.63 -15.64
CA GLY A 291 -14.79 8.64 -16.95
C GLY A 291 -15.00 10.03 -17.54
N GLU A 292 -14.27 11.03 -17.06
CA GLU A 292 -14.12 12.29 -17.77
C GLU A 292 -13.28 11.98 -19.02
N ASN A 293 -13.84 12.19 -20.22
CA ASN A 293 -13.09 11.99 -21.47
C ASN A 293 -12.04 13.09 -21.57
N VAL A 294 -10.76 12.75 -21.42
CA VAL A 294 -9.65 13.70 -21.51
C VAL A 294 -8.92 13.48 -22.84
N GLU A 295 -9.15 14.35 -23.80
CA GLU A 295 -8.30 14.45 -24.99
C GLU A 295 -7.28 15.57 -24.74
N GLU A 296 -6.08 15.19 -24.30
CA GLU A 296 -4.95 16.10 -24.04
C GLU A 296 -3.78 15.76 -24.98
N GLU A 297 -3.07 16.79 -25.47
CA GLU A 297 -1.85 16.61 -26.25
C GLU A 297 -0.77 15.89 -25.40
N GLY A 298 -0.05 14.94 -26.00
CA GLY A 298 0.99 14.19 -25.30
C GLY A 298 0.51 12.99 -24.48
N VAL A 299 -0.79 12.66 -24.53
CA VAL A 299 -1.36 11.44 -23.92
C VAL A 299 -1.45 10.32 -24.96
N VAL A 300 -0.93 9.14 -24.61
CA VAL A 300 -0.94 7.94 -25.47
C VAL A 300 -1.74 6.83 -24.80
N TYR A 301 -2.77 6.32 -25.46
CA TYR A 301 -3.62 5.24 -24.95
C TYR A 301 -3.18 3.87 -25.44
N VAL A 302 -3.09 2.89 -24.53
CA VAL A 302 -2.65 1.50 -24.82
C VAL A 302 -3.54 0.43 -24.20
#